data_AF-A0A961VUS8-F1
#
_entry.id   AF-A0A961VUS8-F1
#
_cell.length_a   1.000
_cell.length_b   1.000
_cell.length_c   1.000
_cell.angle_alpha   90.00
_cell.angle_beta   90.00
_cell.angle_gamma   90.00
#
_symmetry.space_group_name_H-M   'P 1'
#
loop_
_entity.id
_entity.type
_entity.pdbx_description
1 polymer ?
#
loop_
_entity_poly.entity_id
_entity_poly.type
_entity_poly.pdbx_seq_one_letter_code
_entity_poly.pdbx_strand_id
1 'polypeptide(L)'
;MTGPHAPQRCLGTVLIDARPEDRFLLKIDAPDGSLAAFAQKPGVRDALITAVKLRRRKRGGYRLKIPPGRHRLLLFADHRGGSADFCLVVKSDGRSASFRLRRGKFARSRLFGSPARRISRDEDTGRLTITTTLAQPTQFRLVAFPLAGPLVDHPWSKALDARFHDCRLGPGQNDIPNPFAGSDDLILAVVPWSDGYEATLAAKVVGLEVCPASPPAAVRRAGQRRIHVVGTGPRTGTTLMAEALCACFRVDQHSEHEDSVFTELPGDGPLTVTKNPGDITVARTLLRYDPDLYFVCMLRDPRDTIVSVHAGRRGSYYTGLRFWKQSFPYWRRIKDHPRLVTVRYEDLVSDPDAVQAYLEERLPFLERLAPFSRFHEVAAPSKLSLNALNGLRPIASASVGSHRMHLGRVRAQVDLHGSIAADLIAAGYETDADWEARLREVPRDDRPSALGEFYSADATRKLWRKRRTLIRAFIARHRKADQAPPT
;
A
#
# COMPACT_ATOMS: atom_id res chain seq x y z
N MET A 1 37.16 -7.84 4.16
CA MET A 1 35.93 -7.20 3.65
C MET A 1 34.76 -7.69 4.50
N THR A 2 34.20 -6.84 5.35
CA THR A 2 33.03 -7.16 6.18
C THR A 2 31.76 -7.04 5.33
N GLY A 3 30.89 -8.03 5.37
CA GLY A 3 29.60 -8.02 4.64
C GLY A 3 28.68 -6.86 5.06
N PRO A 4 27.61 -6.59 4.28
CA PRO A 4 26.70 -5.47 4.52
C PRO A 4 26.11 -5.50 5.93
N HIS A 5 26.08 -4.35 6.58
CA HIS A 5 25.53 -4.17 7.92
C HIS A 5 24.04 -4.57 7.96
N ALA A 6 23.66 -5.46 8.87
CA ALA A 6 22.26 -5.76 9.13
C ALA A 6 21.57 -4.54 9.78
N PRO A 7 20.43 -4.06 9.25
CA PRO A 7 19.80 -2.82 9.73
C PRO A 7 19.12 -2.98 11.10
N GLN A 8 19.05 -1.88 11.85
CA GLN A 8 18.19 -1.74 13.03
C GLN A 8 16.74 -2.11 12.69
N ARG A 9 16.07 -2.85 13.58
CA ARG A 9 14.67 -3.25 13.41
C ARG A 9 13.78 -2.50 14.41
N CYS A 10 12.69 -1.91 13.91
CA CYS A 10 11.56 -1.56 14.76
C CYS A 10 10.99 -2.86 15.29
N LEU A 11 10.97 -3.03 16.60
CA LEU A 11 10.50 -4.25 17.22
C LEU A 11 8.98 -4.24 17.35
N GLY A 12 8.36 -3.12 17.71
CA GLY A 12 6.92 -3.09 17.95
C GLY A 12 6.37 -1.70 18.23
N THR A 13 5.04 -1.59 18.24
CA THR A 13 4.32 -0.41 18.73
C THR A 13 3.31 -0.79 19.79
N VAL A 14 3.35 -0.13 20.94
CA VAL A 14 2.44 -0.42 22.06
C VAL A 14 1.65 0.83 22.41
N LEU A 15 0.32 0.72 22.49
CA LEU A 15 -0.50 1.79 23.04
C LEU A 15 -0.78 1.52 24.51
N ILE A 16 -0.64 2.53 25.35
CA ILE A 16 -0.87 2.44 26.78
C ILE A 16 -1.73 3.62 27.22
N ASP A 17 -2.83 3.33 27.93
CA ASP A 17 -3.54 4.32 28.73
C ASP A 17 -3.02 4.24 30.16
N ALA A 18 -2.19 5.20 30.56
CA ALA A 18 -1.60 5.23 31.89
C ALA A 18 -2.46 6.03 32.87
N ARG A 19 -2.64 5.51 34.07
CA ARG A 19 -3.22 6.20 35.23
C ARG A 19 -2.10 6.70 36.17
N PRO A 20 -2.37 7.71 37.02
CA PRO A 20 -1.37 8.26 37.95
C PRO A 20 -0.66 7.22 38.83
N GLU A 21 -1.39 6.18 39.21
CA GLU A 21 -0.96 5.09 40.08
C GLU A 21 -0.23 3.95 39.34
N ASP A 22 -0.32 3.93 38.00
CA ASP A 22 0.21 2.82 37.23
C ASP A 22 1.74 2.77 37.27
N ARG A 23 2.25 1.56 37.53
CA ARG A 23 3.67 1.25 37.41
C ARG A 23 3.85 0.17 36.36
N PHE A 24 4.36 0.60 35.22
CA PHE A 24 4.64 -0.33 34.12
C PHE A 24 5.94 -1.08 34.36
N LEU A 25 5.81 -2.40 34.48
CA LEU A 25 6.92 -3.33 34.42
C LEU A 25 6.87 -4.00 33.05
N LEU A 26 7.80 -3.64 32.18
CA LEU A 26 7.94 -4.29 30.90
C LEU A 26 8.80 -5.55 31.11
N LYS A 27 8.16 -6.72 31.02
CA LYS A 27 8.82 -8.03 30.93
C LYS A 27 8.72 -8.49 29.48
N ILE A 28 9.87 -8.62 28.83
CA ILE A 28 9.97 -9.17 27.48
C ILE A 28 10.93 -10.35 27.60
N ASP A 29 10.47 -11.55 27.24
CA ASP A 29 11.34 -12.71 27.06
C ASP A 29 12.06 -12.56 25.71
N ALA A 30 13.04 -11.67 25.68
CA ALA A 30 14.02 -11.57 24.60
C ALA A 30 15.31 -12.24 25.10
N PRO A 31 15.84 -13.27 24.41
CA PRO A 31 17.07 -13.96 24.79
C PRO A 31 18.30 -13.04 24.83
N ASP A 32 18.17 -11.81 24.33
CA ASP A 32 19.22 -10.84 24.07
C ASP A 32 18.86 -9.44 24.63
N GLY A 33 18.53 -9.39 25.93
CA GLY A 33 19.02 -8.35 26.84
C GLY A 33 18.72 -6.88 26.53
N SER A 34 17.68 -6.57 25.77
CA SER A 34 17.33 -5.21 25.34
C SER A 34 15.95 -4.76 25.87
N LEU A 35 15.73 -3.43 25.87
CA LEU A 35 14.43 -2.71 25.92
C LEU A 35 13.81 -2.15 27.23
N ALA A 36 13.49 -0.84 27.22
CA ALA A 36 12.67 -0.11 28.18
C ALA A 36 12.10 1.21 27.60
N ALA A 37 11.28 1.93 28.37
CA ALA A 37 10.50 3.08 27.91
C ALA A 37 10.31 4.18 28.99
N PHE A 38 9.49 5.24 28.75
CA PHE A 38 9.06 6.32 29.68
C PHE A 38 7.88 7.15 29.07
N ALA A 39 7.27 8.11 29.81
CA ALA A 39 6.38 9.17 29.23
C ALA A 39 6.39 10.54 29.98
N GLN A 40 5.65 11.58 29.50
CA GLN A 40 4.93 12.67 30.25
C GLN A 40 3.96 13.56 29.40
N LYS A 41 3.39 14.61 30.04
CA LYS A 41 2.08 15.34 30.02
C LYS A 41 1.93 16.45 28.93
N PRO A 42 0.72 16.99 28.68
CA PRO A 42 0.39 17.90 27.57
C PRO A 42 0.66 19.41 27.78
N GLY A 43 1.13 20.08 26.71
CA GLY A 43 0.66 21.41 26.24
C GLY A 43 1.68 22.54 25.92
N VAL A 44 2.07 22.76 24.63
CA VAL A 44 2.61 23.94 23.84
C VAL A 44 2.97 23.46 22.38
N ARG A 45 3.41 24.25 21.40
CA ARG A 45 3.86 23.80 20.05
C ARG A 45 5.35 24.09 19.95
N ASP A 46 6.19 23.05 19.91
CA ASP A 46 7.62 23.03 19.51
C ASP A 46 8.20 21.69 19.99
N ALA A 47 8.52 20.78 19.07
CA ALA A 47 8.94 19.43 19.43
C ALA A 47 10.46 19.35 19.67
N LEU A 48 10.88 19.10 20.92
CA LEU A 48 12.25 18.63 21.23
C LEU A 48 12.20 17.17 21.70
N ILE A 49 12.74 16.28 20.89
CA ILE A 49 12.79 14.83 21.15
C ILE A 49 13.89 14.58 22.18
N THR A 50 13.56 13.85 23.26
CA THR A 50 14.56 13.47 24.28
C THR A 50 14.75 11.97 24.28
N ALA A 51 15.94 11.51 23.90
CA ALA A 51 16.35 10.13 24.08
C ALA A 51 16.55 9.85 25.59
N VAL A 52 16.00 8.74 26.09
CA VAL A 52 16.18 8.35 27.50
C VAL A 52 17.00 7.07 27.60
N LYS A 53 18.09 7.13 28.35
CA LYS A 53 18.97 5.98 28.62
C LYS A 53 18.32 5.02 29.61
N LEU A 54 18.24 3.76 29.24
CA LEU A 54 17.60 2.71 30.03
C LEU A 54 18.62 2.08 31.00
N ARG A 55 18.19 1.76 32.23
CA ARG A 55 19.03 1.04 33.20
C ARG A 55 18.43 -0.34 33.50
N ARG A 56 19.17 -1.39 33.13
CA ARG A 56 18.83 -2.79 33.41
C ARG A 56 18.89 -3.07 34.92
N ARG A 57 17.90 -3.77 35.48
CA ARG A 57 17.98 -4.27 36.87
C ARG A 57 18.78 -5.57 36.93
N LYS A 58 19.39 -5.83 38.09
CA LYS A 58 20.14 -7.09 38.39
C LYS A 58 19.30 -8.37 38.23
N ARG A 59 17.96 -8.30 38.25
CA ARG A 59 17.04 -9.46 38.12
C ARG A 59 16.25 -9.48 36.79
N GLY A 60 16.71 -8.76 35.77
CA GLY A 60 16.00 -8.61 34.49
C GLY A 60 14.83 -7.62 34.55
N GLY A 61 14.46 -7.07 33.39
CA GLY A 61 13.39 -6.10 33.24
C GLY A 61 13.79 -4.64 33.50
N TYR A 62 12.91 -3.73 33.08
CA TYR A 62 13.14 -2.30 33.12
C TYR A 62 11.92 -1.55 33.65
N ARG A 63 12.18 -0.49 34.43
CA ARG A 63 11.11 0.32 35.04
C ARG A 63 10.89 1.59 34.22
N LEU A 64 9.64 1.74 33.82
CA LEU A 64 9.10 2.92 33.17
C LEU A 64 8.44 3.85 34.19
N LYS A 65 8.59 5.15 33.99
CA LYS A 65 7.62 6.12 34.53
C LYS A 65 6.91 6.75 33.34
N ILE A 66 5.64 6.38 33.15
CA ILE A 66 4.72 6.95 32.15
C ILE A 66 3.66 7.76 32.90
N PRO A 67 3.52 9.06 32.64
CA PRO A 67 2.48 9.91 33.21
C PRO A 67 1.14 9.69 32.55
N PRO A 68 0.06 10.15 33.22
CA PRO A 68 -1.28 9.75 32.84
C PRO A 68 -1.65 10.16 31.41
N GLY A 69 -2.44 9.32 30.74
CA GLY A 69 -2.98 9.54 29.40
C GLY A 69 -2.64 8.44 28.40
N ARG A 70 -3.10 8.63 27.16
CA ARG A 70 -2.91 7.69 26.05
C ARG A 70 -1.59 7.94 25.32
N HIS A 71 -0.75 6.91 25.21
CA HIS A 71 0.59 6.99 24.63
C HIS A 71 0.79 5.90 23.59
N ARG A 72 1.47 6.21 22.47
CA ARG A 72 1.98 5.22 21.51
C ARG A 72 3.49 5.11 21.68
N LEU A 73 3.97 3.92 22.05
CA LEU A 73 5.37 3.57 22.16
C LEU A 73 5.85 2.96 20.84
N LEU A 74 7.04 3.33 20.37
CA LEU A 74 7.76 2.75 19.23
C LEU A 74 9.09 2.21 19.75
N LEU A 75 9.31 0.92 19.56
CA LEU A 75 10.44 0.19 20.12
C LEU A 75 11.45 -0.12 19.00
N PHE A 76 12.73 0.14 19.20
CA PHE A 76 13.80 -0.22 18.27
C PHE A 76 14.86 -1.04 19.03
N ALA A 77 15.48 -2.01 18.35
CA ALA A 77 16.67 -2.70 18.86
C ALA A 77 17.79 -2.73 17.82
N ASP A 78 19.01 -2.69 18.35
CA ASP A 78 20.23 -3.01 17.62
C ASP A 78 20.53 -4.51 17.80
N HIS A 79 20.86 -5.19 16.71
CA HIS A 79 21.10 -6.63 16.66
C HIS A 79 22.40 -7.03 17.39
N ARG A 80 23.27 -6.07 17.73
CA ARG A 80 24.62 -6.35 18.26
C ARG A 80 24.71 -6.31 19.78
N GLY A 81 23.79 -6.96 20.51
CA GLY A 81 23.95 -7.50 21.88
C GLY A 81 24.74 -6.71 22.95
N GLY A 82 24.98 -5.40 22.80
CA GLY A 82 26.19 -4.81 23.34
C GLY A 82 26.26 -3.28 23.26
N SER A 83 25.14 -2.62 23.59
CA SER A 83 25.00 -1.20 24.01
C SER A 83 24.16 -0.29 23.11
N ALA A 84 23.25 0.41 23.79
CA ALA A 84 22.37 1.52 23.38
C ALA A 84 21.13 1.19 22.52
N ASP A 85 20.11 0.62 23.16
CA ASP A 85 18.73 0.65 22.67
C ASP A 85 18.07 2.02 22.90
N PHE A 86 17.26 2.48 21.95
CA PHE A 86 16.44 3.69 22.09
C PHE A 86 14.97 3.41 21.73
N CYS A 87 14.06 4.12 22.40
CA CYS A 87 12.62 4.00 22.26
C CYS A 87 12.04 5.39 21.99
N LEU A 88 11.09 5.49 21.05
CA LEU A 88 10.42 6.74 20.68
C LEU A 88 8.97 6.68 21.15
N VAL A 89 8.48 7.76 21.78
CA VAL A 89 7.12 7.79 22.34
C VAL A 89 6.35 8.95 21.74
N VAL A 90 5.18 8.66 21.18
CA VAL A 90 4.32 9.59 20.45
C VAL A 90 2.95 9.66 21.12
N LYS A 91 2.52 10.85 21.53
CA LYS A 91 1.18 11.11 22.07
C LYS A 91 0.20 11.41 20.92
N SER A 92 -1.09 11.12 21.09
CA SER A 92 -2.09 11.26 20.01
C SER A 92 -2.61 12.68 19.77
N ASP A 93 -2.18 13.71 20.52
CA ASP A 93 -2.85 15.03 20.55
C ASP A 93 -1.96 16.29 20.35
N GLY A 94 -0.67 16.16 20.05
CA GLY A 94 0.12 17.20 19.35
C GLY A 94 0.58 18.50 20.08
N ARG A 95 1.03 18.50 21.36
CA ARG A 95 1.57 19.71 22.07
C ARG A 95 2.74 19.45 23.13
N SER A 96 3.73 20.35 23.38
CA SER A 96 5.04 20.32 24.14
C SER A 96 5.27 21.27 25.36
N ALA A 97 6.38 21.19 26.13
CA ALA A 97 6.92 22.23 27.02
C ALA A 97 8.42 21.93 27.34
N SER A 98 9.24 22.91 27.70
CA SER A 98 10.70 22.76 27.83
C SER A 98 11.17 22.20 29.18
N PHE A 99 12.21 21.36 29.16
CA PHE A 99 12.88 20.85 30.36
C PHE A 99 14.39 21.12 30.29
N ARG A 100 14.95 21.70 31.36
CA ARG A 100 16.41 21.86 31.53
C ARG A 100 16.91 20.73 32.44
N LEU A 101 17.72 19.82 31.89
CA LEU A 101 18.46 18.84 32.68
C LEU A 101 19.40 19.57 33.65
N ARG A 102 19.25 19.36 34.96
CA ARG A 102 20.32 19.72 35.91
C ARG A 102 21.56 18.90 35.53
N ARG A 103 22.70 19.58 35.34
CA ARG A 103 24.01 19.00 35.03
C ARG A 103 24.37 17.93 36.07
N GLY A 104 24.03 16.68 35.80
CA GLY A 104 24.82 15.55 36.29
C GLY A 104 26.15 15.61 35.56
N LYS A 105 27.27 15.55 36.30
CA LYS A 105 28.63 15.61 35.78
C LYS A 105 28.84 14.54 34.70
N PHE A 106 28.67 14.91 33.43
CA PHE A 106 29.13 14.11 32.29
C PHE A 106 30.49 14.65 31.86
N ALA A 107 31.43 13.73 31.66
CA ALA A 107 32.74 14.01 31.09
C ALA A 107 32.59 14.75 29.75
N ARG A 108 33.43 15.77 29.54
CA ARG A 108 33.47 16.58 28.33
C ARG A 108 33.88 15.70 27.15
N SER A 109 32.91 15.17 26.40
CA SER A 109 33.12 14.77 25.02
C SER A 109 33.20 16.06 24.18
N ARG A 110 34.44 16.51 23.92
CA ARG A 110 34.75 17.63 23.00
C ARG A 110 34.89 17.11 21.56
N LEU A 111 33.84 16.55 20.98
CA LEU A 111 33.83 16.17 19.57
C LEU A 111 32.47 16.56 18.95
N PHE A 112 32.54 17.58 18.09
CA PHE A 112 31.64 18.09 17.05
C PHE A 112 30.10 18.06 17.23
N GLY A 113 29.46 19.14 16.79
CA GLY A 113 28.03 19.44 16.99
C GLY A 113 27.04 18.40 16.46
N SER A 114 25.79 18.51 16.92
CA SER A 114 24.67 17.63 16.54
C SER A 114 24.51 17.57 15.00
N PRO A 115 24.48 16.37 14.37
CA PRO A 115 24.60 16.22 12.91
C PRO A 115 23.45 16.83 12.09
N ALA A 116 22.27 16.99 12.66
CA ALA A 116 21.20 17.80 12.08
C ALA A 116 20.56 18.66 13.19
N ARG A 117 20.02 19.80 12.79
CA ARG A 117 19.38 20.77 13.68
C ARG A 117 17.86 20.73 13.56
N ARG A 118 17.34 20.49 12.36
CA ARG A 118 15.91 20.63 12.07
C ARG A 118 15.55 19.79 10.84
N ILE A 119 14.39 19.16 10.89
CA ILE A 119 13.63 18.78 9.70
C ILE A 119 12.46 19.76 9.66
N SER A 120 12.17 20.31 8.49
CA SER A 120 10.97 21.09 8.24
C SER A 120 10.42 20.70 6.88
N ARG A 121 9.10 20.72 6.76
CA ARG A 121 8.44 20.56 5.47
C ARG A 121 8.13 21.94 4.87
N ASP A 122 8.35 22.05 3.57
CA ASP A 122 7.77 23.11 2.76
C ASP A 122 6.30 22.75 2.49
N GLU A 123 5.36 23.62 2.90
CA GLU A 123 3.92 23.30 2.86
C GLU A 123 3.38 23.19 1.44
N ASP A 124 3.90 24.00 0.51
CA ASP A 124 3.42 24.10 -0.87
C ASP A 124 3.94 22.95 -1.74
N THR A 125 5.23 22.64 -1.61
CA THR A 125 5.91 21.64 -2.45
C THR A 125 5.96 20.26 -1.79
N GLY A 126 5.67 20.19 -0.48
CA GLY A 126 5.81 18.98 0.32
C GLY A 126 7.25 18.52 0.52
N ARG A 127 8.27 19.27 0.05
CA ARG A 127 9.69 18.93 0.19
C ARG A 127 10.12 18.94 1.65
N LEU A 128 11.05 18.05 2.01
CA LEU A 128 11.65 18.03 3.35
C LEU A 128 13.00 18.75 3.30
N THR A 129 13.11 19.82 4.07
CA THR A 129 14.37 20.49 4.37
C THR A 129 14.96 19.88 5.63
N ILE A 130 16.13 19.28 5.52
CA ILE A 130 16.93 18.74 6.61
C ILE A 130 18.14 19.64 6.77
N THR A 131 18.15 20.48 7.80
CA THR A 131 19.30 21.34 8.10
C THR A 131 20.37 20.54 8.83
N THR A 132 21.50 20.27 8.18
CA THR A 132 22.68 19.63 8.77
C THR A 132 23.78 20.63 9.11
N THR A 133 24.59 20.35 10.14
CA THR A 133 25.82 21.12 10.42
C THR A 133 27.09 20.38 10.02
N LEU A 134 26.97 19.30 9.23
CA LEU A 134 28.09 18.45 8.89
C LEU A 134 28.84 19.01 7.69
N ALA A 135 30.17 19.05 7.81
CA ALA A 135 31.07 19.48 6.74
C ALA A 135 31.31 18.40 5.67
N GLN A 136 30.80 17.18 5.89
CA GLN A 136 31.01 16.01 5.03
C GLN A 136 29.68 15.40 4.57
N PRO A 137 29.66 14.73 3.39
CA PRO A 137 28.47 14.03 2.94
C PRO A 137 28.00 13.02 4.00
N THR A 138 26.70 13.04 4.30
CA THR A 138 26.12 12.23 5.38
C THR A 138 24.98 11.38 4.85
N GLN A 139 25.02 10.09 5.18
CA GLN A 139 23.91 9.18 4.94
C GLN A 139 22.93 9.22 6.11
N PHE A 140 21.64 9.17 5.80
CA PHE A 140 20.58 9.07 6.80
C PHE A 140 19.42 8.25 6.26
N ARG A 141 18.63 7.70 7.17
CA ARG A 141 17.46 6.91 6.87
C ARG A 141 16.22 7.64 7.35
N LEU A 142 15.32 7.96 6.44
CA LEU A 142 13.99 8.39 6.79
C LEU A 142 13.13 7.16 7.11
N VAL A 143 12.32 7.25 8.15
CA VAL A 143 11.40 6.21 8.60
C VAL A 143 10.01 6.82 8.71
N ALA A 144 9.07 6.31 7.94
CA ALA A 144 7.68 6.77 7.96
C ALA A 144 6.76 5.75 8.65
N PHE A 145 5.91 6.25 9.55
CA PHE A 145 4.93 5.44 10.29
C PHE A 145 3.51 5.91 10.01
N PRO A 146 2.58 5.02 9.59
CA PRO A 146 1.19 5.40 9.36
C PRO A 146 0.49 5.83 10.65
N LEU A 147 -0.10 7.03 10.63
CA LEU A 147 -0.84 7.59 11.77
C LEU A 147 -2.25 6.99 11.89
N ALA A 148 -2.90 6.66 10.77
CA ALA A 148 -4.28 6.15 10.70
C ALA A 148 -4.38 4.62 10.45
N GLY A 149 -5.24 3.93 11.21
CA GLY A 149 -5.63 2.52 10.98
C GLY A 149 -6.16 1.80 12.24
N PRO A 150 -7.15 0.88 12.14
CA PRO A 150 -7.77 0.24 13.31
C PRO A 150 -6.73 -0.50 14.16
N LEU A 151 -6.94 -0.41 15.47
CA LEU A 151 -6.13 -1.02 16.52
C LEU A 151 -6.33 -2.54 16.46
N VAL A 152 -5.25 -3.29 16.35
CA VAL A 152 -5.26 -4.75 16.52
C VAL A 152 -4.65 -5.03 17.89
N ASP A 153 -5.25 -5.93 18.66
CA ASP A 153 -4.86 -6.27 20.04
C ASP A 153 -3.50 -6.99 20.17
N HIS A 154 -2.60 -6.85 19.18
CA HIS A 154 -1.28 -7.48 19.20
C HIS A 154 -0.15 -6.43 19.18
N PRO A 155 0.66 -6.32 20.26
CA PRO A 155 1.65 -5.25 20.47
C PRO A 155 2.83 -5.20 19.48
N TRP A 156 2.90 -6.16 18.55
CA TRP A 156 4.04 -6.35 17.64
C TRP A 156 3.69 -6.14 16.15
N SER A 157 2.42 -5.93 15.79
CA SER A 157 1.98 -6.05 14.39
C SER A 157 2.22 -4.83 13.48
N LYS A 158 2.35 -3.61 14.01
CA LYS A 158 2.54 -2.39 13.17
C LYS A 158 4.00 -1.98 12.93
N ALA A 159 4.97 -2.60 13.59
CA ALA A 159 6.38 -2.36 13.28
C ALA A 159 6.77 -2.85 11.87
N LEU A 160 5.94 -3.71 11.26
CA LEU A 160 6.13 -4.26 9.91
C LEU A 160 5.68 -3.32 8.78
N ASP A 161 4.90 -2.27 9.07
CA ASP A 161 4.40 -1.31 8.06
C ASP A 161 5.24 -0.02 7.98
N ALA A 162 6.34 0.07 8.73
CA ALA A 162 7.25 1.20 8.64
C ALA A 162 7.90 1.22 7.25
N ARG A 163 7.87 2.38 6.58
CA ARG A 163 8.56 2.56 5.29
C ARG A 163 9.90 3.23 5.54
N PHE A 164 10.92 2.79 4.84
CA PHE A 164 12.30 3.26 5.01
C PHE A 164 12.78 3.87 3.70
N HIS A 165 13.51 4.98 3.78
CA HIS A 165 14.16 5.60 2.63
C HIS A 165 15.56 6.06 3.00
N ASP A 166 16.57 5.47 2.38
CA ASP A 166 17.96 5.85 2.56
C ASP A 166 18.29 7.06 1.69
N CYS A 167 18.84 8.09 2.31
CA CYS A 167 19.16 9.36 1.71
C CYS A 167 20.64 9.68 1.93
N ARG A 168 21.23 10.43 1.01
CA ARG A 168 22.57 10.99 1.15
C ARG A 168 22.52 12.47 0.84
N LEU A 169 22.94 13.32 1.78
CA LEU A 169 23.12 14.75 1.57
C LEU A 169 24.62 15.04 1.43
N GLY A 170 25.01 15.73 0.37
CA GLY A 170 26.35 16.30 0.20
C GLY A 170 26.58 17.53 1.08
N PRO A 171 27.82 18.01 1.22
CA PRO A 171 28.13 19.24 1.94
C PRO A 171 27.31 20.42 1.38
N GLY A 172 26.60 21.14 2.25
CA GLY A 172 25.76 22.28 1.86
C GLY A 172 24.39 21.92 1.26
N GLN A 173 24.09 20.64 1.02
CA GLN A 173 22.74 20.23 0.63
C GLN A 173 21.86 20.10 1.88
N ASN A 174 20.70 20.77 1.86
CA ASN A 174 19.76 20.76 2.97
C ASN A 174 18.36 20.31 2.55
N ASP A 175 18.11 19.99 1.28
CA ASP A 175 16.78 19.65 0.80
C ASP A 175 16.77 18.27 0.15
N ILE A 176 15.76 17.49 0.49
CA ILE A 176 15.43 16.25 -0.21
C ILE A 176 13.95 16.25 -0.62
N PRO A 177 13.63 15.65 -1.78
CA PRO A 177 12.24 15.29 -2.06
C PRO A 177 11.67 14.46 -0.91
N ASN A 178 10.42 14.72 -0.52
CA ASN A 178 9.75 13.90 0.48
C ASN A 178 9.38 12.55 -0.14
N PRO A 179 10.07 11.44 0.21
CA PRO A 179 9.77 10.13 -0.38
C PRO A 179 8.41 9.58 0.10
N PHE A 180 7.76 10.25 1.04
CA PHE A 180 6.49 9.88 1.64
C PHE A 180 5.40 10.92 1.38
N ALA A 181 5.56 11.79 0.38
CA ALA A 181 4.53 12.74 -0.04
C ALA A 181 3.18 12.03 -0.29
N GLY A 182 2.08 12.66 0.13
CA GLY A 182 0.72 12.11 -0.04
C GLY A 182 0.31 11.02 0.97
N SER A 183 1.08 10.80 2.04
CA SER A 183 0.72 9.84 3.10
C SER A 183 0.49 10.50 4.46
N ASP A 184 -0.44 9.92 5.25
CA ASP A 184 -0.72 10.28 6.65
C ASP A 184 0.33 9.67 7.59
N ASP A 185 1.60 9.92 7.31
CA ASP A 185 2.70 9.30 8.01
C ASP A 185 3.46 10.29 8.91
N LEU A 186 3.89 9.78 10.07
CA LEU A 186 4.90 10.43 10.89
C LEU A 186 6.27 10.10 10.29
N ILE A 187 7.00 11.12 9.81
CA ILE A 187 8.33 10.95 9.23
C ILE A 187 9.39 11.25 10.27
N LEU A 188 10.31 10.31 10.44
CA LEU A 188 11.42 10.34 11.38
C LEU A 188 12.72 10.30 10.58
N ALA A 189 13.65 11.25 10.75
CA ALA A 189 15.01 11.05 10.25
C ALA A 189 15.88 10.41 11.32
N VAL A 190 16.40 9.23 11.00
CA VAL A 190 17.39 8.51 11.79
C VAL A 190 18.72 8.61 11.05
N VAL A 191 19.71 9.28 11.65
CA VAL A 191 21.06 9.34 11.09
C VAL A 191 21.86 8.17 11.65
N PRO A 192 22.26 7.17 10.84
CA PRO A 192 23.32 6.26 11.24
C PRO A 192 24.64 7.04 11.31
N TRP A 193 25.31 6.94 12.44
CA TRP A 193 26.61 7.57 12.66
C TRP A 193 27.69 6.72 12.00
N SER A 194 28.18 7.17 10.84
CA SER A 194 29.42 6.84 10.08
C SER A 194 29.90 5.38 9.97
N ASP A 195 30.43 5.06 8.79
CA ASP A 195 31.24 3.86 8.52
C ASP A 195 32.56 3.88 9.32
N GLY A 196 32.52 3.41 10.57
CA GLY A 196 33.69 3.33 11.42
C GLY A 196 33.43 2.53 12.71
N TYR A 197 34.36 1.64 13.04
CA TYR A 197 34.26 0.66 14.14
C TYR A 197 34.14 1.28 15.55
N GLU A 198 34.38 2.59 15.71
CA GLU A 198 34.42 3.25 17.03
C GLU A 198 33.19 4.12 17.37
N ALA A 199 32.15 4.20 16.51
CA ALA A 199 31.01 5.09 16.73
C ALA A 199 29.70 4.39 17.16
N THR A 200 29.76 3.24 17.83
CA THR A 200 28.59 2.43 18.24
C THR A 200 27.72 3.04 19.35
N LEU A 201 27.91 4.29 19.77
CA LEU A 201 27.36 4.77 21.05
C LEU A 201 26.18 5.75 21.01
N ALA A 202 25.68 6.22 19.87
CA ALA A 202 24.37 6.91 19.84
C ALA A 202 23.82 7.12 18.43
N ALA A 203 22.85 6.30 18.01
CA ALA A 203 21.88 6.80 17.04
C ALA A 203 21.08 7.92 17.72
N LYS A 204 21.12 9.13 17.16
CA LYS A 204 20.34 10.27 17.65
C LYS A 204 19.19 10.48 16.66
N VAL A 205 17.97 10.61 17.16
CA VAL A 205 16.85 11.11 16.34
C VAL A 205 17.09 12.60 16.14
N VAL A 206 17.10 13.05 14.89
CA VAL A 206 17.64 14.37 14.54
C VAL A 206 16.56 15.36 14.07
N GLY A 207 15.35 14.87 13.86
CA GLY A 207 14.14 15.65 13.70
C GLY A 207 12.92 14.73 13.51
N LEU A 208 11.73 15.30 13.67
CA LEU A 208 10.45 14.62 13.50
C LEU A 208 9.50 15.60 12.83
N GLU A 209 8.91 15.19 11.71
CA GLU A 209 7.90 15.97 11.02
C GLU A 209 6.63 15.13 10.91
N VAL A 210 5.51 15.68 11.38
CA VAL A 210 4.20 15.13 11.06
C VAL A 210 3.90 15.57 9.64
N CYS A 211 3.75 14.63 8.71
CA CYS A 211 3.11 14.97 7.46
C CYS A 211 1.61 14.86 7.69
N PRO A 212 0.87 15.97 7.88
CA PRO A 212 -0.55 15.89 7.62
C PRO A 212 -0.68 15.41 6.17
N ALA A 213 -1.65 14.52 5.89
CA ALA A 213 -2.20 14.46 4.54
C ALA A 213 -2.33 15.90 4.06
N SER A 214 -1.88 16.16 2.84
CA SER A 214 -2.15 17.42 2.18
C SER A 214 -3.58 17.88 2.51
N PRO A 215 -3.83 19.20 2.65
CA PRO A 215 -5.20 19.71 2.85
C PRO A 215 -6.14 18.89 1.98
N PRO A 216 -7.27 18.39 2.55
CA PRO A 216 -8.06 17.32 1.95
C PRO A 216 -8.12 17.57 0.47
N ALA A 217 -7.52 16.63 -0.28
CA ALA A 217 -7.22 16.79 -1.70
C ALA A 217 -8.38 17.52 -2.36
N ALA A 218 -8.06 18.59 -3.09
CA ALA A 218 -9.04 19.46 -3.70
C ALA A 218 -10.20 18.62 -4.20
N VAL A 219 -11.40 18.93 -3.71
CA VAL A 219 -12.65 18.36 -4.22
C VAL A 219 -12.50 18.34 -5.74
N ARG A 220 -12.60 17.14 -6.36
CA ARG A 220 -12.38 16.97 -7.80
C ARG A 220 -13.12 18.10 -8.51
N ARG A 221 -12.40 18.87 -9.32
CA ARG A 221 -13.02 19.96 -10.06
C ARG A 221 -14.07 19.37 -10.99
N ALA A 222 -15.19 20.06 -11.13
CA ALA A 222 -16.22 19.69 -12.09
C ALA A 222 -15.56 19.43 -13.46
N GLY A 223 -15.87 18.29 -14.08
CA GLY A 223 -15.31 17.88 -15.37
C GLY A 223 -14.14 16.90 -15.33
N GLN A 224 -13.61 16.52 -14.15
CA GLN A 224 -12.60 15.45 -14.06
C GLN A 224 -13.24 14.06 -14.09
N ARG A 225 -13.01 13.31 -15.16
CA ARG A 225 -13.49 11.93 -15.32
C ARG A 225 -12.47 10.93 -14.81
N ARG A 226 -12.94 9.82 -14.23
CA ARG A 226 -12.09 8.71 -13.81
C ARG A 226 -12.56 7.42 -14.43
N ILE A 227 -11.64 6.69 -15.06
CA ILE A 227 -11.84 5.29 -15.42
C ILE A 227 -11.12 4.43 -14.38
N HIS A 228 -11.87 3.53 -13.75
CA HIS A 228 -11.30 2.53 -12.85
C HIS A 228 -11.41 1.12 -13.45
N VAL A 229 -10.26 0.52 -13.75
CA VAL A 229 -10.17 -0.83 -14.29
C VAL A 229 -10.27 -1.85 -13.16
N VAL A 230 -11.26 -2.73 -13.25
CA VAL A 230 -11.53 -3.81 -12.30
C VAL A 230 -11.64 -5.14 -13.05
N GLY A 231 -11.77 -6.25 -12.35
CA GLY A 231 -12.00 -7.55 -13.01
C GLY A 231 -12.75 -8.52 -12.12
N THR A 232 -13.24 -9.62 -12.70
CA THR A 232 -13.88 -10.71 -11.95
C THR A 232 -12.90 -11.60 -11.18
N GLY A 233 -11.63 -11.18 -11.10
CA GLY A 233 -10.57 -11.84 -10.35
C GLY A 233 -9.19 -11.45 -10.88
N PRO A 234 -8.11 -11.96 -10.27
CA PRO A 234 -6.77 -11.87 -10.83
C PRO A 234 -6.70 -12.53 -12.21
N ARG A 235 -5.72 -12.12 -13.04
CA ARG A 235 -5.41 -12.75 -14.35
C ARG A 235 -6.51 -12.63 -15.42
N THR A 236 -7.44 -11.72 -15.23
CA THR A 236 -8.51 -11.36 -16.20
C THR A 236 -8.06 -10.38 -17.28
N GLY A 237 -6.80 -9.95 -17.29
CA GLY A 237 -6.30 -8.98 -18.28
C GLY A 237 -6.41 -7.51 -17.87
N THR A 238 -6.71 -7.21 -16.61
CA THR A 238 -6.81 -5.83 -16.09
C THR A 238 -5.56 -4.98 -16.29
N THR A 239 -4.36 -5.57 -16.16
CA THR A 239 -3.12 -4.83 -16.44
C THR A 239 -3.00 -4.51 -17.92
N LEU A 240 -3.32 -5.46 -18.82
CA LEU A 240 -3.29 -5.21 -20.26
C LEU A 240 -4.27 -4.10 -20.65
N MET A 241 -5.50 -4.14 -20.14
CA MET A 241 -6.49 -3.11 -20.39
C MET A 241 -6.06 -1.74 -19.86
N ALA A 242 -5.56 -1.66 -18.62
CA ALA A 242 -5.12 -0.38 -18.06
C ALA A 242 -3.96 0.23 -18.86
N GLU A 243 -2.97 -0.57 -19.24
CA GLU A 243 -1.85 -0.10 -20.07
C GLU A 243 -2.31 0.31 -21.48
N ALA A 244 -3.21 -0.46 -22.10
CA ALA A 244 -3.79 -0.12 -23.40
C ALA A 244 -4.55 1.21 -23.34
N LEU A 245 -5.35 1.43 -22.28
CA LEU A 245 -6.04 2.71 -22.06
C LEU A 245 -5.04 3.86 -21.94
N CYS A 246 -4.02 3.72 -21.11
CA CYS A 246 -3.03 4.78 -20.86
C CYS A 246 -2.18 5.11 -22.09
N ALA A 247 -1.85 4.12 -22.91
CA ALA A 247 -0.96 4.32 -24.06
C ALA A 247 -1.72 4.74 -25.33
N CYS A 248 -2.97 4.30 -25.50
CA CYS A 248 -3.71 4.47 -26.76
C CYS A 248 -4.81 5.54 -26.68
N PHE A 249 -5.10 6.10 -25.51
CA PHE A 249 -5.98 7.25 -25.32
C PHE A 249 -5.26 8.40 -24.63
N ARG A 250 -5.77 9.63 -24.80
CA ARG A 250 -5.29 10.79 -24.05
C ARG A 250 -5.68 10.66 -22.58
N VAL A 251 -4.72 10.22 -21.76
CA VAL A 251 -4.86 10.07 -20.31
C VAL A 251 -3.86 10.98 -19.61
N ASP A 252 -4.34 11.86 -18.74
CA ASP A 252 -3.50 12.85 -18.06
C ASP A 252 -2.81 12.26 -16.83
N GLN A 253 -3.47 11.30 -16.18
CA GLN A 253 -2.98 10.68 -14.96
C GLN A 253 -3.29 9.21 -14.93
N HIS A 254 -2.32 8.41 -14.50
CA HIS A 254 -2.57 7.00 -14.27
C HIS A 254 -1.73 6.43 -13.13
N SER A 255 -2.23 5.34 -12.54
CA SER A 255 -1.49 4.58 -11.54
C SER A 255 -0.47 3.66 -12.21
N GLU A 256 0.78 3.65 -11.76
CA GLU A 256 1.81 2.74 -12.29
C GLU A 256 1.54 1.25 -12.00
N HIS A 257 0.65 0.95 -11.06
CA HIS A 257 0.38 -0.39 -10.56
C HIS A 257 -1.06 -0.55 -10.04
N GLU A 258 -1.29 -1.48 -9.11
CA GLU A 258 -2.60 -1.69 -8.49
C GLU A 258 -2.93 -0.64 -7.43
N ASP A 259 -3.62 0.41 -7.85
CA ASP A 259 -4.16 1.43 -6.97
C ASP A 259 -5.66 1.31 -6.79
N SER A 260 -6.10 1.41 -5.54
CA SER A 260 -7.52 1.38 -5.22
C SER A 260 -8.25 2.56 -5.86
N VAL A 261 -9.54 2.38 -6.13
CA VAL A 261 -10.45 3.48 -6.50
C VAL A 261 -10.48 4.60 -5.46
N PHE A 262 -10.06 4.33 -4.21
CA PHE A 262 -9.94 5.34 -3.16
C PHE A 262 -8.61 6.10 -3.17
N THR A 263 -7.62 5.64 -3.94
CA THR A 263 -6.36 6.37 -4.14
C THR A 263 -6.64 7.60 -4.99
N GLU A 264 -6.13 8.74 -4.56
CA GLU A 264 -6.08 9.98 -5.34
C GLU A 264 -4.71 10.06 -6.00
N LEU A 265 -4.70 10.40 -7.28
CA LEU A 265 -3.47 10.62 -8.02
C LEU A 265 -3.10 12.11 -7.98
N PRO A 266 -1.81 12.44 -7.93
CA PRO A 266 -1.37 13.83 -7.94
C PRO A 266 -1.65 14.50 -9.30
N GLY A 267 -2.11 15.75 -9.24
CA GLY A 267 -2.34 16.65 -10.38
C GLY A 267 -3.82 16.96 -10.64
N ASP A 268 -4.11 17.72 -11.69
CA ASP A 268 -5.45 18.23 -12.01
C ASP A 268 -5.98 17.86 -13.40
N GLY A 269 -5.39 16.84 -14.04
CA GLY A 269 -5.75 16.41 -15.38
C GLY A 269 -7.21 15.95 -15.55
N PRO A 270 -7.85 16.20 -16.70
CA PRO A 270 -9.26 15.89 -16.94
C PRO A 270 -9.61 14.39 -16.97
N LEU A 271 -8.68 13.49 -17.34
CA LEU A 271 -8.91 12.05 -17.35
C LEU A 271 -7.86 11.29 -16.53
N THR A 272 -8.36 10.58 -15.53
CA THR A 272 -7.55 9.70 -14.66
C THR A 272 -7.88 8.23 -14.90
N VAL A 273 -6.87 7.37 -15.01
CA VAL A 273 -7.02 5.91 -15.08
C VAL A 273 -6.38 5.25 -13.86
N THR A 274 -7.13 4.47 -13.08
CA THR A 274 -6.54 3.61 -12.04
C THR A 274 -7.02 2.18 -12.15
N LYS A 275 -6.35 1.23 -11.50
CA LYS A 275 -6.67 -0.19 -11.63
C LYS A 275 -6.57 -0.94 -10.32
N ASN A 276 -7.63 -1.64 -9.92
CA ASN A 276 -7.58 -2.65 -8.87
C ASN A 276 -8.65 -3.73 -9.13
N PRO A 277 -8.26 -4.97 -9.47
CA PRO A 277 -9.24 -6.00 -9.83
C PRO A 277 -10.29 -6.24 -8.73
N GLY A 278 -9.90 -6.13 -7.47
CA GLY A 278 -10.77 -6.41 -6.32
C GLY A 278 -11.83 -5.34 -6.03
N ASP A 279 -11.73 -4.15 -6.62
CA ASP A 279 -12.62 -3.03 -6.32
C ASP A 279 -13.97 -3.10 -7.05
N ILE A 280 -14.20 -4.11 -7.89
CA ILE A 280 -15.54 -4.47 -8.39
C ILE A 280 -16.55 -4.67 -7.24
N THR A 281 -16.07 -5.12 -6.08
CA THR A 281 -16.89 -5.32 -4.88
C THR A 281 -17.47 -4.05 -4.26
N VAL A 282 -16.91 -2.89 -4.59
CA VAL A 282 -17.37 -1.57 -4.11
C VAL A 282 -17.99 -0.72 -5.22
N ALA A 283 -17.79 -1.10 -6.49
CA ALA A 283 -18.21 -0.34 -7.67
C ALA A 283 -19.67 0.14 -7.63
N ARG A 284 -20.62 -0.75 -7.30
CA ARG A 284 -22.05 -0.40 -7.19
C ARG A 284 -22.30 0.79 -6.27
N THR A 285 -21.62 0.82 -5.14
CA THR A 285 -21.80 1.89 -4.16
C THR A 285 -21.22 3.18 -4.69
N LEU A 286 -19.99 3.15 -5.22
CA LEU A 286 -19.29 4.35 -5.66
C LEU A 286 -19.97 5.02 -6.86
N LEU A 287 -20.49 4.22 -7.80
CA LEU A 287 -21.27 4.69 -8.93
C LEU A 287 -22.50 5.53 -8.51
N ARG A 288 -23.03 5.36 -7.29
CA ARG A 288 -24.16 6.17 -6.80
C ARG A 288 -23.76 7.57 -6.32
N TYR A 289 -22.49 7.78 -6.01
CA TYR A 289 -22.02 9.00 -5.35
C TYR A 289 -21.05 9.82 -6.19
N ASP A 290 -20.37 9.21 -7.15
CA ASP A 290 -19.48 9.92 -8.07
C ASP A 290 -20.05 9.78 -9.49
N PRO A 291 -20.65 10.84 -10.07
CA PRO A 291 -21.18 10.82 -11.44
C PRO A 291 -20.09 10.69 -12.50
N ASP A 292 -18.86 11.13 -12.20
CA ASP A 292 -17.71 11.16 -13.11
C ASP A 292 -16.80 9.93 -12.98
N LEU A 293 -17.20 8.94 -12.17
CA LEU A 293 -16.56 7.64 -12.06
C LEU A 293 -17.17 6.64 -13.04
N TYR A 294 -16.30 6.05 -13.86
CA TYR A 294 -16.59 4.99 -14.81
C TYR A 294 -15.77 3.76 -14.45
N PHE A 295 -16.33 2.58 -14.70
CA PHE A 295 -15.62 1.30 -14.51
C PHE A 295 -15.45 0.61 -15.86
N VAL A 296 -14.25 0.09 -16.10
CA VAL A 296 -14.02 -0.92 -17.14
C VAL A 296 -13.76 -2.25 -16.43
N CYS A 297 -14.70 -3.19 -16.58
CA CYS A 297 -14.64 -4.49 -15.92
C CYS A 297 -14.16 -5.56 -16.89
N MET A 298 -12.96 -6.09 -16.62
CA MET A 298 -12.43 -7.23 -17.34
C MET A 298 -13.10 -8.53 -16.90
N LEU A 299 -13.76 -9.19 -17.83
CA LEU A 299 -14.30 -10.53 -17.71
C LEU A 299 -13.40 -11.49 -18.49
N ARG A 300 -13.05 -12.63 -17.92
CA ARG A 300 -12.30 -13.69 -18.61
C ARG A 300 -12.86 -15.03 -18.20
N ASP A 301 -12.80 -16.04 -19.07
CA ASP A 301 -13.19 -17.39 -18.72
C ASP A 301 -12.47 -17.82 -17.42
N PRO A 302 -13.20 -18.09 -16.33
CA PRO A 302 -12.58 -18.44 -15.06
C PRO A 302 -11.70 -19.68 -15.16
N ARG A 303 -11.97 -20.60 -16.10
CA ARG A 303 -11.16 -21.78 -16.35
C ARG A 303 -9.77 -21.40 -16.87
N ASP A 304 -9.67 -20.39 -17.74
CA ASP A 304 -8.38 -19.85 -18.18
C ASP A 304 -7.68 -19.05 -17.08
N THR A 305 -8.43 -18.38 -16.20
CA THR A 305 -7.81 -17.62 -15.09
C THR A 305 -7.07 -18.52 -14.11
N ILE A 306 -7.65 -19.68 -13.75
CA ILE A 306 -7.09 -20.60 -12.73
C ILE A 306 -5.91 -21.44 -13.23
N VAL A 307 -5.71 -21.51 -14.54
CA VAL A 307 -4.56 -22.18 -15.16
C VAL A 307 -3.46 -21.19 -15.56
N SER A 308 -3.71 -19.89 -15.38
CA SER A 308 -2.73 -18.84 -15.66
C SER A 308 -1.53 -18.94 -14.72
N VAL A 309 -0.33 -19.00 -15.31
CA VAL A 309 0.95 -18.95 -14.60
C VAL A 309 1.50 -17.52 -14.65
N HIS A 310 2.13 -17.08 -13.56
CA HIS A 310 2.79 -15.77 -13.48
C HIS A 310 4.30 -15.92 -13.64
N ALA A 311 4.95 -15.05 -14.43
CA ALA A 311 6.37 -15.15 -14.74
C ALA A 311 7.27 -15.19 -13.49
N GLY A 312 6.93 -14.39 -12.48
CA GLY A 312 7.63 -14.36 -11.18
C GLY A 312 7.39 -15.58 -10.27
N ARG A 313 6.55 -16.55 -10.66
CA ARG A 313 6.27 -17.78 -9.88
C ARG A 313 6.15 -19.00 -10.81
N ARG A 314 7.25 -19.30 -11.50
CA ARG A 314 7.37 -20.46 -12.39
C ARG A 314 7.02 -21.75 -11.63
N GLY A 315 6.29 -22.65 -12.29
CA GLY A 315 5.92 -23.97 -11.74
C GLY A 315 4.66 -24.00 -10.87
N SER A 316 3.99 -22.86 -10.64
CA SER A 316 2.73 -22.81 -9.88
C SER A 316 1.65 -22.03 -10.62
N TYR A 317 0.40 -22.48 -10.50
CA TYR A 317 -0.75 -21.68 -10.92
C TYR A 317 -0.85 -20.43 -10.06
N TYR A 318 -1.26 -19.31 -10.64
CA TYR A 318 -1.28 -18.06 -9.89
C TYR A 318 -2.47 -17.95 -8.93
N THR A 319 -3.65 -18.39 -9.36
CA THR A 319 -4.92 -18.12 -8.69
C THR A 319 -5.86 -19.35 -8.73
N GLY A 320 -6.93 -19.30 -7.93
CA GLY A 320 -8.00 -20.29 -7.86
C GLY A 320 -9.39 -19.68 -8.05
N LEU A 321 -10.43 -20.53 -8.10
CA LEU A 321 -11.83 -20.15 -8.36
C LEU A 321 -12.45 -19.28 -7.26
N ARG A 322 -11.86 -19.24 -6.06
CA ARG A 322 -12.33 -18.38 -4.96
C ARG A 322 -12.56 -16.94 -5.39
N PHE A 323 -11.68 -16.39 -6.24
CA PHE A 323 -11.73 -14.98 -6.63
C PHE A 323 -12.88 -14.71 -7.58
N TRP A 324 -13.13 -15.65 -8.50
CA TRP A 324 -14.30 -15.65 -9.36
C TRP A 324 -15.58 -15.71 -8.52
N LYS A 325 -15.70 -16.71 -7.63
CA LYS A 325 -16.86 -16.87 -6.74
C LYS A 325 -17.11 -15.65 -5.87
N GLN A 326 -16.05 -14.96 -5.45
CA GLN A 326 -16.17 -13.72 -4.69
C GLN A 326 -16.62 -12.53 -5.55
N SER A 327 -16.09 -12.38 -6.77
CA SER A 327 -16.20 -11.13 -7.55
C SER A 327 -17.33 -11.17 -8.58
N PHE A 328 -17.58 -12.32 -9.19
CA PHE A 328 -18.61 -12.51 -10.21
C PHE A 328 -20.02 -12.12 -9.74
N PRO A 329 -20.46 -12.41 -8.50
CA PRO A 329 -21.76 -11.95 -8.01
C PRO A 329 -21.89 -10.42 -7.95
N TYR A 330 -20.78 -9.68 -7.82
CA TYR A 330 -20.81 -8.21 -7.85
C TYR A 330 -20.97 -7.73 -9.27
N TRP A 331 -20.17 -8.23 -10.21
CA TRP A 331 -20.31 -7.93 -11.65
C TRP A 331 -21.74 -8.20 -12.13
N ARG A 332 -22.32 -9.37 -11.83
CA ARG A 332 -23.68 -9.74 -12.25
C ARG A 332 -24.75 -8.73 -11.83
N ARG A 333 -24.57 -8.03 -10.70
CA ARG A 333 -25.51 -7.03 -10.18
C ARG A 333 -25.39 -5.66 -10.85
N ILE A 334 -24.31 -5.40 -11.58
CA ILE A 334 -24.00 -4.07 -12.15
C ILE A 334 -23.54 -4.11 -13.60
N LYS A 335 -23.52 -5.28 -14.25
CA LYS A 335 -23.05 -5.46 -15.63
C LYS A 335 -23.77 -4.56 -16.64
N ASP A 336 -25.03 -4.21 -16.35
CA ASP A 336 -25.88 -3.38 -17.21
C ASP A 336 -25.89 -1.90 -16.78
N HIS A 337 -25.07 -1.51 -15.80
CA HIS A 337 -24.99 -0.11 -15.37
C HIS A 337 -24.35 0.74 -16.48
N PRO A 338 -24.90 1.91 -16.86
CA PRO A 338 -24.44 2.69 -18.03
C PRO A 338 -22.98 3.12 -17.93
N ARG A 339 -22.48 3.37 -16.71
CA ARG A 339 -21.08 3.76 -16.42
C ARG A 339 -20.17 2.58 -16.06
N LEU A 340 -20.60 1.36 -16.34
CA LEU A 340 -19.76 0.17 -16.28
C LEU A 340 -19.71 -0.46 -17.66
N VAL A 341 -18.52 -0.57 -18.23
CA VAL A 341 -18.27 -1.23 -19.50
C VAL A 341 -17.63 -2.58 -19.21
N THR A 342 -18.32 -3.66 -19.58
CA THR A 342 -17.75 -5.01 -19.48
C THR A 342 -16.96 -5.30 -20.77
N VAL A 343 -15.72 -5.74 -20.62
CA VAL A 343 -14.86 -6.19 -21.73
C VAL A 343 -14.46 -7.62 -21.49
N ARG A 344 -14.72 -8.52 -22.45
CA ARG A 344 -14.21 -9.89 -22.41
C ARG A 344 -12.74 -9.87 -22.81
N TYR A 345 -11.91 -10.58 -22.07
CA TYR A 345 -10.49 -10.72 -22.36
C TYR A 345 -10.28 -11.34 -23.74
N GLU A 346 -11.11 -12.33 -24.08
CA GLU A 346 -11.06 -13.08 -25.34
C GLU A 346 -11.31 -12.16 -26.54
N ASP A 347 -12.27 -11.24 -26.42
CA ASP A 347 -12.54 -10.23 -27.46
C ASP A 347 -11.35 -9.27 -27.59
N LEU A 348 -10.85 -8.75 -26.46
CA LEU A 348 -9.70 -7.83 -26.45
C LEU A 348 -8.46 -8.42 -27.13
N VAL A 349 -8.20 -9.72 -26.94
CA VAL A 349 -7.00 -10.34 -27.50
C VAL A 349 -7.17 -10.91 -28.91
N SER A 350 -8.41 -11.01 -29.39
CA SER A 350 -8.71 -11.52 -30.73
C SER A 350 -8.93 -10.36 -31.71
N ASP A 351 -9.61 -9.30 -31.28
CA ASP A 351 -9.85 -8.08 -32.04
C ASP A 351 -9.71 -6.83 -31.14
N PRO A 352 -8.47 -6.42 -30.85
CA PRO A 352 -8.20 -5.30 -29.95
C PRO A 352 -8.82 -3.98 -30.43
N ASP A 353 -8.87 -3.74 -31.75
CA ASP A 353 -9.35 -2.49 -32.32
C ASP A 353 -10.89 -2.40 -32.30
N ALA A 354 -11.59 -3.52 -32.48
CA ALA A 354 -13.03 -3.57 -32.24
C ALA A 354 -13.39 -3.28 -30.77
N VAL A 355 -12.62 -3.81 -29.81
CA VAL A 355 -12.81 -3.48 -28.39
C VAL A 355 -12.52 -2.01 -28.11
N GLN A 356 -11.53 -1.41 -28.77
CA GLN A 356 -11.27 0.02 -28.64
C GLN A 356 -12.43 0.87 -29.16
N ALA A 357 -12.96 0.56 -30.34
CA ALA A 357 -14.13 1.24 -30.90
C ALA A 357 -15.36 1.11 -29.99
N TYR A 358 -15.57 -0.08 -29.42
CA TYR A 358 -16.62 -0.30 -28.43
C TYR A 358 -16.43 0.56 -27.16
N LEU A 359 -15.19 0.71 -26.68
CA LEU A 359 -14.93 1.60 -25.53
C LEU A 359 -15.22 3.06 -25.87
N GLU A 360 -14.89 3.55 -27.06
CA GLU A 360 -15.18 4.91 -27.51
C GLU A 360 -16.68 5.18 -27.61
N GLU A 361 -17.44 4.23 -28.14
CA GLU A 361 -18.91 4.32 -28.18
C GLU A 361 -19.50 4.44 -26.77
N ARG A 362 -19.00 3.62 -25.84
CA ARG A 362 -19.51 3.57 -24.45
C ARG A 362 -18.99 4.70 -23.57
N LEU A 363 -17.83 5.26 -23.90
CA LEU A 363 -17.14 6.32 -23.17
C LEU A 363 -16.72 7.41 -24.16
N PRO A 364 -17.67 8.23 -24.66
CA PRO A 364 -17.46 9.15 -25.79
C PRO A 364 -16.51 10.32 -25.47
N PHE A 365 -16.00 10.40 -24.25
CA PHE A 365 -14.96 11.35 -23.83
C PHE A 365 -13.54 10.83 -24.05
N LEU A 366 -13.38 9.58 -24.50
CA LEU A 366 -12.08 9.03 -24.86
C LEU A 366 -11.59 9.64 -26.17
N GLU A 367 -10.36 10.13 -26.17
CA GLU A 367 -9.69 10.64 -27.37
C GLU A 367 -8.58 9.68 -27.79
N ARG A 368 -8.79 9.00 -28.92
CA ARG A 368 -7.86 8.01 -29.49
C ARG A 368 -6.53 8.68 -29.88
N LEU A 369 -5.41 8.09 -29.44
CA LEU A 369 -4.05 8.45 -29.85
C LEU A 369 -3.41 7.39 -30.77
N ALA A 370 -3.72 6.12 -30.53
CA ALA A 370 -3.21 4.99 -31.30
C ALA A 370 -4.24 3.85 -31.31
N PRO A 371 -4.21 2.92 -32.28
CA PRO A 371 -5.02 1.71 -32.24
C PRO A 371 -4.49 0.72 -31.18
N PHE A 372 -5.37 -0.03 -30.51
CA PHE A 372 -4.97 -1.04 -29.51
C PHE A 372 -4.08 -2.14 -30.11
N SER A 373 -4.24 -2.48 -31.39
CA SER A 373 -3.36 -3.42 -32.11
C SER A 373 -1.89 -2.98 -32.10
N ARG A 374 -1.64 -1.66 -32.06
CA ARG A 374 -0.30 -1.05 -31.99
C ARG A 374 0.12 -0.63 -30.58
N PHE A 375 -0.62 -1.05 -29.54
CA PHE A 375 -0.30 -0.77 -28.13
C PHE A 375 1.18 -1.01 -27.80
N HIS A 376 1.73 -2.13 -28.28
CA HIS A 376 3.08 -2.55 -27.99
C HIS A 376 4.18 -1.64 -28.58
N GLU A 377 3.83 -0.78 -29.53
CA GLU A 377 4.74 0.19 -30.15
C GLU A 377 4.76 1.52 -29.40
N VAL A 378 3.64 1.88 -28.75
CA VAL A 378 3.44 3.21 -28.14
C VAL A 378 3.51 3.18 -26.61
N ALA A 379 3.35 2.01 -25.99
CA ALA A 379 3.32 1.89 -24.55
C ALA A 379 4.72 1.96 -23.93
N ALA A 380 4.80 2.69 -22.81
CA ALA A 380 5.99 2.77 -21.95
C ALA A 380 5.68 2.22 -20.54
N PRO A 381 5.34 0.92 -20.41
CA PRO A 381 4.90 0.34 -19.14
C PRO A 381 5.98 0.39 -18.06
N SER A 382 5.55 0.55 -16.81
CA SER A 382 6.45 0.44 -15.65
C SER A 382 7.07 -0.97 -15.55
N LYS A 383 8.17 -1.11 -14.80
CA LYS A 383 8.79 -2.43 -14.54
C LYS A 383 7.80 -3.41 -13.89
N LEU A 384 6.91 -2.92 -13.04
CA LEU A 384 5.87 -3.74 -12.40
C LEU A 384 4.83 -4.21 -13.42
N SER A 385 4.40 -3.32 -14.32
CA SER A 385 3.49 -3.67 -15.41
C SER A 385 4.11 -4.66 -16.39
N LEU A 386 5.37 -4.47 -16.77
CA LEU A 386 6.12 -5.43 -17.59
C LEU A 386 6.15 -6.84 -16.97
N ASN A 387 6.39 -6.94 -15.66
CA ASN A 387 6.38 -8.22 -14.95
C ASN A 387 4.99 -8.88 -14.98
N ALA A 388 3.92 -8.10 -14.81
CA ALA A 388 2.55 -8.60 -14.84
C ALA A 388 2.09 -9.04 -16.23
N LEU A 389 2.58 -8.34 -17.27
CA LEU A 389 2.30 -8.60 -18.69
C LEU A 389 3.16 -9.75 -19.26
N ASN A 390 4.24 -10.15 -18.58
CA ASN A 390 5.28 -11.03 -19.11
C ASN A 390 6.03 -10.41 -20.31
N GLY A 391 6.36 -9.12 -20.19
CA GLY A 391 7.00 -8.32 -21.24
C GLY A 391 6.01 -7.60 -22.15
N LEU A 392 6.52 -6.57 -22.83
CA LEU A 392 5.79 -5.80 -23.84
C LEU A 392 5.83 -6.57 -25.17
N ARG A 393 4.65 -6.84 -25.74
CA ARG A 393 4.48 -7.60 -26.99
C ARG A 393 3.12 -7.25 -27.62
N PRO A 394 2.91 -7.54 -28.91
CA PRO A 394 1.59 -7.43 -29.52
C PRO A 394 0.52 -8.15 -28.70
N ILE A 395 -0.68 -7.58 -28.68
CA ILE A 395 -1.84 -8.21 -28.09
C ILE A 395 -2.13 -9.49 -28.89
N ALA A 396 -2.23 -10.63 -28.21
CA ALA A 396 -2.35 -11.93 -28.86
C ALA A 396 -3.24 -12.91 -28.07
N SER A 397 -3.97 -13.73 -28.81
CA SER A 397 -4.97 -14.68 -28.29
C SER A 397 -4.40 -16.01 -27.79
N ALA A 398 -3.08 -16.20 -27.80
CA ALA A 398 -2.42 -17.48 -27.48
C ALA A 398 -2.75 -18.09 -26.10
N SER A 399 -3.30 -17.31 -25.16
CA SER A 399 -3.70 -17.81 -23.83
C SER A 399 -5.20 -18.13 -23.69
N VAL A 400 -5.99 -17.90 -24.74
CA VAL A 400 -7.43 -18.22 -24.77
C VAL A 400 -7.59 -19.74 -24.94
N GLY A 401 -8.43 -20.35 -24.12
CA GLY A 401 -8.68 -21.79 -24.14
C GLY A 401 -7.56 -22.65 -23.56
N SER A 402 -6.54 -22.04 -22.94
CA SER A 402 -5.42 -22.75 -22.32
C SER A 402 -5.87 -23.80 -21.28
N HIS A 403 -7.02 -23.59 -20.64
CA HIS A 403 -7.59 -24.53 -19.67
C HIS A 403 -7.84 -25.93 -20.23
N ARG A 404 -8.02 -26.08 -21.56
CA ARG A 404 -8.21 -27.38 -22.21
C ARG A 404 -7.01 -28.30 -22.04
N MET A 405 -5.80 -27.75 -21.85
CA MET A 405 -4.58 -28.50 -21.57
C MET A 405 -4.37 -28.77 -20.07
N HIS A 406 -5.27 -28.27 -19.23
CA HIS A 406 -5.14 -28.27 -17.77
C HIS A 406 -6.45 -28.72 -17.09
N LEU A 407 -7.19 -29.65 -17.72
CA LEU A 407 -8.48 -30.12 -17.21
C LEU A 407 -8.40 -30.68 -15.78
N GLY A 408 -7.29 -31.32 -15.41
CA GLY A 408 -7.09 -31.81 -14.04
C GLY A 408 -7.09 -30.70 -12.99
N ARG A 409 -6.58 -29.51 -13.36
CA ARG A 409 -6.61 -28.32 -12.52
C ARG A 409 -8.01 -27.73 -12.44
N VAL A 410 -8.72 -27.69 -13.57
CA VAL A 410 -10.12 -27.25 -13.61
C VAL A 410 -10.98 -28.14 -12.71
N ARG A 411 -10.84 -29.46 -12.83
CA ARG A 411 -11.51 -30.44 -11.96
C ARG A 411 -11.21 -30.17 -10.49
N ALA A 412 -9.93 -30.11 -10.10
CA ALA A 412 -9.55 -29.90 -8.70
C ALA A 412 -10.16 -28.61 -8.11
N GLN A 413 -10.27 -27.55 -8.91
CA GLN A 413 -10.87 -26.29 -8.47
C GLN A 413 -12.41 -26.34 -8.40
N VAL A 414 -13.08 -27.05 -9.33
CA VAL A 414 -14.53 -27.27 -9.29
C VAL A 414 -14.92 -28.16 -8.11
N ASP A 415 -14.17 -29.23 -7.85
CA ASP A 415 -14.36 -30.10 -6.68
C ASP A 415 -14.23 -29.31 -5.36
N LEU A 416 -13.29 -28.35 -5.31
CA LEU A 416 -13.03 -27.55 -4.11
C LEU A 416 -14.03 -26.40 -3.88
N HIS A 417 -14.44 -25.70 -4.94
CA HIS A 417 -15.23 -24.45 -4.86
C HIS A 417 -16.68 -24.61 -5.34
N GLY A 418 -17.06 -25.81 -5.78
CA GLY A 418 -18.35 -26.12 -6.37
C GLY A 418 -18.44 -25.74 -7.85
N SER A 419 -19.52 -26.22 -8.49
CA SER A 419 -19.83 -25.97 -9.90
C SER A 419 -19.80 -24.48 -10.27
N ILE A 420 -19.28 -24.18 -11.47
CA ILE A 420 -19.30 -22.85 -12.08
C ILE A 420 -20.16 -22.81 -13.36
N ALA A 421 -20.89 -23.87 -13.69
CA ALA A 421 -21.67 -23.96 -14.92
C ALA A 421 -22.66 -22.79 -15.08
N ALA A 422 -23.45 -22.49 -14.04
CA ALA A 422 -24.38 -21.36 -14.08
C ALA A 422 -23.68 -20.00 -14.27
N ASP A 423 -22.47 -19.86 -13.73
CA ASP A 423 -21.68 -18.63 -13.89
C ASP A 423 -21.16 -18.49 -15.33
N LEU A 424 -20.70 -19.60 -15.94
CA LEU A 424 -20.23 -19.64 -17.32
C LEU A 424 -21.36 -19.37 -18.33
N ILE A 425 -22.54 -19.94 -18.10
CA ILE A 425 -23.73 -19.67 -18.93
C ILE A 425 -24.13 -18.20 -18.82
N ALA A 426 -24.22 -17.66 -17.60
CA ALA A 426 -24.58 -16.26 -17.38
C ALA A 426 -23.57 -15.26 -17.98
N ALA A 427 -22.32 -15.68 -18.16
CA ALA A 427 -21.24 -14.90 -18.75
C ALA A 427 -21.10 -15.13 -20.28
N GLY A 428 -21.87 -16.05 -20.87
CA GLY A 428 -21.81 -16.37 -22.30
C GLY A 428 -20.53 -17.12 -22.71
N TYR A 429 -19.98 -17.95 -21.82
CA TYR A 429 -18.89 -18.87 -22.14
C TYR A 429 -19.37 -20.28 -22.50
N GLU A 430 -20.55 -20.66 -22.03
CA GLU A 430 -21.17 -21.97 -22.28
C GLU A 430 -22.67 -21.80 -22.52
N THR A 431 -23.28 -22.74 -23.22
CA THR A 431 -24.74 -22.79 -23.44
C THR A 431 -25.46 -23.61 -22.38
N ASP A 432 -24.76 -24.55 -21.75
CA ASP A 432 -25.29 -25.54 -20.82
C ASP A 432 -24.20 -26.02 -19.82
N ALA A 433 -24.53 -27.05 -19.04
CA ALA A 433 -23.65 -27.61 -18.01
C ALA A 433 -22.85 -28.84 -18.49
N ASP A 434 -22.98 -29.27 -19.75
CA ASP A 434 -22.43 -30.54 -20.22
C ASP A 434 -20.90 -30.56 -20.25
N TRP A 435 -20.28 -29.38 -20.28
CA TRP A 435 -18.82 -29.27 -20.17
C TRP A 435 -18.28 -29.89 -18.87
N GLU A 436 -19.04 -29.92 -17.77
CA GLU A 436 -18.62 -30.54 -16.51
C GLU A 436 -18.50 -32.06 -16.63
N ALA A 437 -19.26 -32.68 -17.53
CA ALA A 437 -19.16 -34.12 -17.78
C ALA A 437 -17.74 -34.51 -18.23
N ARG A 438 -17.04 -33.62 -18.94
CA ARG A 438 -15.66 -33.82 -19.40
C ARG A 438 -14.63 -33.86 -18.27
N LEU A 439 -15.00 -33.44 -17.06
CA LEU A 439 -14.10 -33.46 -15.89
C LEU A 439 -14.16 -34.79 -15.12
N ARG A 440 -15.22 -35.60 -15.27
CA ARG A 440 -15.47 -36.77 -14.41
C ARG A 440 -14.34 -37.79 -14.41
N GLU A 441 -13.73 -38.02 -15.56
CA GLU A 441 -12.69 -39.03 -15.75
C GLU A 441 -11.26 -38.45 -15.72
N VAL A 442 -11.11 -37.13 -15.61
CA VAL A 442 -9.80 -36.47 -15.68
C VAL A 442 -9.09 -36.52 -14.32
N PRO A 443 -7.87 -37.05 -14.18
CA PRO A 443 -7.14 -37.02 -12.91
C PRO A 443 -6.99 -35.60 -12.35
N ARG A 444 -7.17 -35.44 -11.03
CA ARG A 444 -7.06 -34.14 -10.35
C ARG A 444 -5.62 -33.63 -10.33
N ASP A 445 -5.46 -32.32 -10.49
CA ASP A 445 -4.20 -31.59 -10.27
C ASP A 445 -4.35 -30.65 -9.07
N ASP A 446 -4.01 -31.17 -7.89
CA ASP A 446 -4.15 -30.49 -6.59
C ASP A 446 -2.97 -29.57 -6.25
N ARG A 447 -2.10 -29.24 -7.21
CA ARG A 447 -0.99 -28.30 -6.98
C ARG A 447 -1.53 -26.97 -6.44
N PRO A 448 -0.93 -26.40 -5.38
CA PRO A 448 -1.43 -25.19 -4.77
C PRO A 448 -1.25 -23.97 -5.69
N SER A 449 -2.18 -23.04 -5.58
CA SER A 449 -2.06 -21.71 -6.16
C SER A 449 -1.02 -20.86 -5.41
N ALA A 450 -0.36 -19.96 -6.11
CA ALA A 450 0.47 -18.91 -5.53
C ALA A 450 -0.32 -18.02 -4.54
N LEU A 451 -1.57 -17.69 -4.87
CA LEU A 451 -2.51 -17.04 -3.97
C LEU A 451 -3.31 -18.12 -3.24
N GLY A 452 -3.27 -18.14 -1.90
CA GLY A 452 -3.93 -19.19 -1.10
C GLY A 452 -5.43 -19.32 -1.40
N GLU A 453 -6.02 -20.50 -1.21
CA GLU A 453 -7.39 -20.83 -1.65
C GLU A 453 -8.51 -20.23 -0.78
N PHE A 454 -8.20 -19.82 0.45
CA PHE A 454 -9.17 -19.29 1.39
C PHE A 454 -8.63 -18.06 2.12
N TYR A 455 -9.50 -17.10 2.41
CA TYR A 455 -9.19 -16.06 3.37
C TYR A 455 -9.55 -16.58 4.77
N SER A 456 -8.69 -16.32 5.75
CA SER A 456 -9.11 -16.50 7.13
C SER A 456 -10.29 -15.56 7.43
N ALA A 457 -11.21 -15.99 8.31
CA ALA A 457 -12.34 -15.15 8.73
C ALA A 457 -11.86 -13.79 9.27
N ASP A 458 -10.68 -13.75 9.91
CA ASP A 458 -10.05 -12.52 10.37
C ASP A 458 -9.57 -11.62 9.21
N ALA A 459 -8.89 -12.18 8.20
CA ALA A 459 -8.48 -11.43 7.01
C ALA A 459 -9.69 -10.84 6.27
N THR A 460 -10.76 -11.62 6.12
CA THR A 460 -12.02 -11.17 5.52
C THR A 460 -12.64 -10.03 6.33
N ARG A 461 -12.74 -10.16 7.66
CA ARG A 461 -13.27 -9.10 8.54
C ARG A 461 -12.42 -7.83 8.46
N LYS A 462 -11.09 -7.95 8.46
CA LYS A 462 -10.16 -6.81 8.33
C LYS A 462 -10.33 -6.09 7.01
N LEU A 463 -10.39 -6.83 5.90
CA LEU A 463 -10.62 -6.27 4.57
C LEU A 463 -11.94 -5.49 4.50
N TRP A 464 -13.03 -6.08 5.01
CA TRP A 464 -14.34 -5.42 5.01
C TRP A 464 -14.39 -4.18 5.90
N ARG A 465 -13.73 -4.20 7.08
CA ARG A 465 -13.62 -3.00 7.94
C ARG A 465 -12.87 -1.88 7.22
N LYS A 466 -11.71 -2.18 6.61
CA LYS A 466 -10.94 -1.20 5.83
C LYS A 466 -11.79 -0.60 4.71
N ARG A 467 -12.45 -1.45 3.91
CA ARG A 467 -13.34 -1.01 2.81
C ARG A 467 -14.49 -0.14 3.29
N ARG A 468 -15.17 -0.51 4.39
CA ARG A 468 -16.25 0.31 4.96
C ARG A 468 -15.77 1.70 5.36
N THR A 469 -14.60 1.82 5.96
CA THR A 469 -14.00 3.11 6.29
C THR A 469 -13.73 3.94 5.04
N LEU A 470 -13.12 3.34 4.01
CA LEU A 470 -12.82 4.02 2.75
C LEU A 470 -14.09 4.47 2.00
N ILE A 471 -15.12 3.61 1.94
CA ILE A 471 -16.43 3.95 1.36
C ILE A 471 -17.07 5.12 2.11
N ARG A 472 -17.05 5.11 3.44
CA ARG A 472 -17.60 6.23 4.23
C ARG A 472 -16.87 7.54 3.97
N ALA A 473 -15.54 7.51 3.92
CA ALA A 473 -14.73 8.68 3.59
C ALA A 473 -15.02 9.19 2.17
N PHE A 474 -15.15 8.28 1.20
CA PHE A 474 -15.53 8.59 -0.17
C PHE A 474 -16.90 9.29 -0.25
N ILE A 475 -17.92 8.71 0.38
CA ILE A 475 -19.28 9.27 0.41
C ILE A 475 -19.30 10.65 1.09
N ALA A 476 -18.58 10.80 2.20
CA ALA A 476 -18.51 12.07 2.92
C ALA A 476 -17.88 13.18 2.07
N ARG A 477 -16.88 12.85 1.24
CA ARG A 477 -16.27 13.79 0.29
C ARG A 477 -17.26 14.27 -0.78
N HIS A 478 -17.95 13.33 -1.43
CA HIS A 478 -18.85 13.65 -2.55
C HIS A 478 -20.11 14.40 -2.08
N ARG A 479 -20.66 14.05 -0.92
CA ARG A 479 -21.79 14.81 -0.34
C ARG A 479 -21.44 16.26 0.00
N LYS A 480 -20.20 16.54 0.37
CA LYS A 480 -19.75 17.93 0.63
C LYS A 480 -19.62 18.71 -0.67
N ALA A 481 -19.21 18.05 -1.76
CA ALA A 481 -19.14 18.67 -3.08
C ALA A 481 -20.52 19.10 -3.57
N ASP A 482 -21.54 18.25 -3.41
CA ASP A 482 -22.93 18.56 -3.79
C ASP A 482 -23.55 19.72 -2.98
N GLN A 483 -22.99 20.04 -1.81
CA GLN A 483 -23.47 21.11 -0.92
C GLN A 483 -22.69 22.42 -1.07
N ALA A 484 -21.59 22.44 -1.84
CA ALA A 484 -20.84 23.66 -2.08
C ALA A 484 -21.66 24.57 -3.02
N PRO A 485 -21.77 25.89 -2.73
CA PRO A 485 -22.46 26.81 -3.62
C PRO A 485 -21.79 26.77 -5.01
N PRO A 486 -22.56 26.86 -6.11
CA PRO A 486 -22.00 26.96 -7.44
C PRO A 486 -21.06 28.17 -7.49
N THR A 487 -19.80 27.93 -7.83
CA THR A 487 -18.72 28.93 -7.94
C THR A 487 -18.86 29.76 -9.20
#